data_AF-W1NAE0-F1
#
_entry.id   AF-W1NAE0-F1
#
_cell.length_a   1.000
_cell.length_b   1.000
_cell.length_c   1.000
_cell.angle_alpha   90.00
_cell.angle_beta   90.00
_cell.angle_gamma   90.00
#
_symmetry.space_group_name_H-M   'P 1'
#
loop_
_entity.id
_entity.type
_entity.pdbx_description
1 polymer ?
#
loop_
_entity_poly.entity_id
_entity_poly.type
_entity_poly.pdbx_seq_one_letter_code
_entity_poly.pdbx_strand_id
1 'polypeptide(L)'
;MIRSLKRHPLLLGLLGLIIAAWLGGLVVYTGMRLYGSISDFQIAMGENRHWLMAWRVIFYGGLALVWWRAWRPRILQSVEQDKDGGQQGRVLLHKLERMILIVLVLIEGYNLFIWWGGA
;
A
#
# COMPACT_ATOMS: atom_id res chain seq x y z
N MET A 1 -24.13 4.72 2.85
CA MET A 1 -22.83 5.24 2.36
C MET A 1 -21.94 4.15 1.74
N ILE A 2 -21.81 2.95 2.34
CA ILE A 2 -20.97 1.83 1.83
C ILE A 2 -21.46 1.25 0.48
N ARG A 3 -22.74 1.41 0.13
CA ARG A 3 -23.34 0.85 -1.09
C ARG A 3 -22.87 1.52 -2.39
N SER A 4 -22.44 2.79 -2.39
CA SER A 4 -21.95 3.46 -3.62
C SER A 4 -20.47 3.17 -3.92
N LEU A 5 -19.66 2.91 -2.89
CA LEU A 5 -18.25 2.52 -3.03
C LEU A 5 -18.09 1.16 -3.74
N LYS A 6 -19.04 0.23 -3.56
CA LYS A 6 -19.04 -1.07 -4.26
C LYS A 6 -19.09 -0.94 -5.80
N ARG A 7 -19.56 0.17 -6.36
CA ARG A 7 -19.73 0.34 -7.81
C ARG A 7 -18.54 1.00 -8.52
N HIS A 8 -17.59 1.58 -7.79
CA HIS A 8 -16.48 2.32 -8.41
C HIS A 8 -15.14 1.91 -7.79
N PRO A 9 -14.51 0.81 -8.27
CA PRO A 9 -13.18 0.40 -7.82
C PRO A 9 -12.12 1.49 -7.97
N LEU A 10 -12.31 2.42 -8.92
CA LEU A 10 -11.46 3.59 -9.10
C LEU A 10 -11.53 4.56 -7.91
N LEU A 11 -12.70 4.75 -7.28
CA LEU A 11 -12.82 5.61 -6.11
C LEU A 11 -12.13 5.02 -4.89
N LEU A 12 -12.21 3.70 -4.71
CA LEU A 12 -11.45 3.00 -3.67
C LEU A 12 -9.94 3.11 -3.90
N GLY A 13 -9.50 2.94 -5.15
CA GLY A 13 -8.10 3.17 -5.54
C GLY A 13 -7.66 4.60 -5.27
N LEU A 14 -8.47 5.60 -5.64
CA LEU A 14 -8.19 7.02 -5.42
C LEU A 14 -8.11 7.36 -3.92
N LEU A 15 -9.04 6.86 -3.11
CA LEU A 15 -8.98 7.02 -1.65
C LEU A 15 -7.70 6.37 -1.07
N GLY A 16 -7.34 5.19 -1.55
CA GLY A 16 -6.09 4.53 -1.18
C GLY A 16 -4.87 5.37 -1.53
N LEU A 17 -4.83 5.97 -2.72
CA LEU A 17 -3.76 6.88 -3.14
C LEU A 17 -3.69 8.15 -2.28
N ILE A 18 -4.83 8.76 -1.96
CA ILE A 18 -4.90 9.94 -1.09
C ILE A 18 -4.35 9.60 0.29
N ILE A 19 -4.76 8.46 0.87
CA ILE A 19 -4.27 8.01 2.18
C ILE A 19 -2.75 7.73 2.12
N ALA A 20 -2.28 7.06 1.06
CA ALA A 20 -0.85 6.78 0.88
C ALA A 20 -0.04 8.07 0.74
N ALA A 21 -0.53 9.06 -0.02
CA ALA A 21 0.11 10.36 -0.17
C ALA A 21 0.17 11.13 1.16
N TRP A 22 -0.92 11.12 1.93
CA TRP A 22 -0.94 11.72 3.27
C TRP A 22 0.05 11.06 4.23
N LEU A 23 0.11 9.72 4.25
CA LEU A 23 1.07 8.98 5.08
C LEU A 23 2.51 9.27 4.65
N GLY A 24 2.78 9.29 3.35
CA GLY A 24 4.09 9.67 2.80
C GLY A 24 4.49 11.08 3.21
N GLY A 25 3.56 12.04 3.08
CA GLY A 25 3.75 13.43 3.51
C GLY A 25 4.03 13.54 5.01
N LEU A 26 3.32 12.78 5.85
CA LEU A 26 3.54 12.74 7.30
C LEU A 26 4.95 12.22 7.64
N VAL A 27 5.40 11.16 6.96
CA VAL A 27 6.75 10.60 7.15
C VAL A 27 7.81 11.63 6.76
N VAL A 28 7.68 12.28 5.60
CA VAL A 28 8.61 13.32 5.14
C VAL A 28 8.62 14.51 6.11
N TYR A 29 7.45 15.01 6.50
CA TYR A 29 7.32 16.12 7.44
C TYR A 29 7.99 15.81 8.79
N THR A 30 7.73 14.61 9.34
CA THR A 30 8.32 14.17 10.60
C THR A 30 9.82 14.01 10.46
N GLY A 31 10.30 13.43 9.35
CA GLY A 31 11.71 13.30 9.04
C GLY A 31 12.42 14.65 8.97
N MET A 32 11.86 15.60 8.22
CA MET A 32 12.39 16.96 8.13
C MET A 32 12.45 17.65 9.50
N ARG A 33 11.44 17.45 10.35
CA ARG A 33 11.43 18.02 11.71
C ARG A 33 12.51 17.42 12.61
N LEU A 34 12.83 16.13 12.44
CA LEU A 34 13.86 15.43 13.20
C LEU A 34 15.28 15.79 12.76
N TYR A 35 15.50 15.91 11.44
CA TYR A 35 16.81 16.17 10.86
C TYR A 35 17.09 17.66 10.60
N GLY A 36 16.11 18.54 10.81
CA GLY A 36 16.25 20.00 10.69
C GLY A 36 16.11 20.54 9.27
N SER A 37 16.45 19.75 8.25
CA SER A 37 16.30 20.13 6.84
C SER A 37 15.88 18.95 5.96
N ILE A 38 15.42 19.25 4.73
CA ILE A 38 15.11 18.21 3.74
C ILE A 38 16.36 17.54 3.18
N SER A 39 17.46 18.28 3.03
CA SER A 39 18.73 17.76 2.53
C SER A 39 19.34 16.77 3.52
N ASP A 40 19.35 17.10 4.82
CA ASP A 40 19.89 16.21 5.85
C ASP A 40 19.03 14.94 5.99
N PHE A 41 17.71 15.07 5.87
CA PHE A 41 16.82 13.91 5.82
C PHE A 41 17.09 13.02 4.60
N GLN A 42 17.34 13.59 3.42
CA GLN A 42 17.68 12.84 2.21
C GLN A 42 19.02 12.12 2.34
N ILE A 43 20.03 12.76 2.93
CA ILE A 43 21.34 12.14 3.21
C ILE A 43 21.16 10.97 4.17
N ALA A 44 20.44 11.17 5.28
CA ALA A 44 20.17 10.12 6.25
C ALA A 44 19.40 8.94 5.63
N MET A 45 18.44 9.19 4.74
CA MET A 45 17.74 8.16 3.99
C MET A 45 18.69 7.38 3.06
N GLY A 46 19.63 8.06 2.41
CA GLY A 46 20.65 7.45 1.55
C GLY A 46 21.61 6.55 2.33
N GLU A 47 22.12 7.02 3.47
CA GLU A 47 23.00 6.26 4.36
C GLU A 47 22.30 5.01 4.92
N ASN A 48 21.01 5.14 5.24
CA ASN A 48 20.21 4.06 5.84
C ASN A 48 19.43 3.22 4.81
N ARG A 49 19.79 3.29 3.52
CA ARG A 49 19.06 2.60 2.43
C ARG A 49 18.81 1.11 2.68
N HIS A 50 19.76 0.39 3.29
CA HIS A 50 19.63 -1.03 3.59
C HIS A 50 18.61 -1.28 4.71
N TRP A 51 18.60 -0.41 5.71
CA TRP A 51 17.63 -0.46 6.80
C TRP A 51 16.23 -0.10 6.31
N LEU A 52 16.10 0.88 5.42
CA LEU A 52 14.84 1.22 4.75
C LEU A 52 14.31 0.05 3.91
N MET A 53 15.19 -0.71 3.25
CA MET A 53 14.80 -1.94 2.55
C MET A 53 14.28 -3.00 3.52
N ALA A 54 14.99 -3.27 4.61
CA ALA A 54 14.55 -4.21 5.64
C ALA A 54 13.19 -3.80 6.24
N TRP A 55 13.03 -2.50 6.54
CA TRP A 55 11.78 -1.92 7.01
C TRP A 55 10.64 -2.20 6.02
N ARG A 56 10.86 -2.00 4.70
CA ARG A 56 9.84 -2.20 3.66
C ARG A 56 9.40 -3.65 3.58
N VAL A 57 10.35 -4.59 3.63
CA VAL A 57 10.05 -6.02 3.65
C VAL A 57 9.20 -6.37 4.87
N ILE A 58 9.59 -5.91 6.06
CA ILE A 58 8.85 -6.16 7.30
C ILE A 58 7.45 -5.54 7.22
N PHE A 59 7.32 -4.31 6.73
CA PHE A 59 6.06 -3.59 6.65
C PHE A 59 5.09 -4.23 5.66
N TYR A 60 5.52 -4.50 4.42
CA TYR A 60 4.66 -5.15 3.43
C TYR A 60 4.32 -6.58 3.83
N GLY A 61 5.28 -7.32 4.40
CA GLY A 61 5.05 -8.65 4.93
C GLY A 61 4.03 -8.64 6.07
N GLY A 62 4.16 -7.72 7.02
CA GLY A 62 3.21 -7.52 8.11
C GLY A 62 1.81 -7.17 7.60
N LEU A 63 1.70 -6.23 6.66
CA LEU A 63 0.43 -5.88 6.03
C LEU A 63 -0.20 -7.06 5.30
N ALA A 64 0.58 -7.84 4.54
CA ALA A 64 0.10 -9.02 3.85
C ALA A 64 -0.40 -10.09 4.84
N LEU A 65 0.30 -10.28 5.96
CA LEU A 65 -0.12 -11.19 7.03
C LEU A 65 -1.42 -10.75 7.69
N VAL A 66 -1.55 -9.47 8.04
CA VAL A 66 -2.78 -8.90 8.62
C VAL A 66 -3.94 -9.01 7.64
N TRP A 67 -3.70 -8.70 6.36
CA TRP A 67 -4.67 -8.88 5.29
C TRP A 67 -5.17 -10.32 5.24
N TRP A 68 -4.25 -11.29 5.14
CA TRP A 68 -4.58 -12.70 4.97
C TRP A 68 -5.29 -13.28 6.18
N ARG A 69 -4.83 -12.97 7.41
CA ARG A 69 -5.37 -13.57 8.63
C ARG A 69 -6.62 -12.89 9.15
N ALA A 70 -6.74 -11.56 9.03
CA ALA A 70 -7.78 -10.81 9.73
C ALA A 70 -8.80 -10.17 8.79
N TRP A 71 -8.35 -9.47 7.75
CA TRP A 71 -9.25 -8.62 6.95
C TRP A 71 -9.92 -9.39 5.81
N ARG A 72 -9.14 -10.14 5.03
CA ARG A 72 -9.63 -10.95 3.91
C ARG A 72 -10.77 -11.91 4.30
N PRO A 73 -10.66 -12.73 5.37
CA PRO A 73 -11.76 -13.63 5.75
C PRO A 73 -13.03 -12.87 6.17
N ARG A 74 -12.90 -11.76 6.90
CA ARG A 74 -14.06 -10.93 7.30
C ARG A 74 -14.76 -10.31 6.09
N ILE A 75 -13.99 -9.83 5.12
CA ILE A 75 -14.53 -9.29 3.87
C ILE A 75 -15.25 -10.40 3.09
N LEU A 76 -14.64 -11.59 2.95
CA LEU A 76 -15.26 -12.72 2.27
C LEU A 76 -16.57 -13.16 2.94
N GLN A 77 -16.61 -13.24 4.27
CA GLN A 77 -17.85 -13.54 5.03
C GLN A 77 -18.94 -12.50 4.77
N SER A 78 -18.59 -11.21 4.71
CA SER A 78 -19.56 -10.15 4.39
C SER A 78 -20.06 -10.20 2.93
N VAL A 79 -19.23 -10.72 2.02
CA VAL A 79 -19.56 -10.84 0.60
C VAL A 79 -20.45 -12.07 0.34
N GLU A 80 -20.29 -13.15 1.11
CA GLU A 80 -21.15 -14.34 1.01
C GLU A 80 -22.62 -14.08 1.36
N GLN A 81 -22.89 -13.04 2.15
CA GLN A 81 -24.24 -12.63 2.53
C GLN A 81 -24.96 -11.80 1.45
N ASP A 82 -24.31 -11.52 0.32
CA ASP A 82 -24.89 -10.71 -0.77
C ASP A 82 -25.83 -11.56 -1.65
N LYS A 83 -26.78 -10.89 -2.33
CA LYS A 83 -27.90 -11.56 -3.04
C LYS A 83 -27.48 -12.50 -4.18
N ASP A 84 -26.26 -12.36 -4.67
CA ASP A 84 -25.64 -13.18 -5.73
C ASP A 84 -24.79 -14.34 -5.18
N GLY A 85 -24.89 -14.63 -3.87
CA GLY A 85 -24.02 -15.60 -3.20
C GLY A 85 -22.55 -15.15 -3.13
N GLY A 86 -22.28 -13.87 -3.37
CA GLY A 86 -20.96 -13.27 -3.27
C GLY A 86 -20.04 -13.48 -4.48
N GLN A 87 -20.54 -14.01 -5.60
CA GLN A 87 -19.69 -14.27 -6.78
C GLN A 87 -19.06 -13.00 -7.33
N GLN A 88 -19.82 -11.92 -7.51
CA GLN A 88 -19.30 -10.67 -8.07
C GLN A 88 -18.31 -10.00 -7.11
N GLY A 89 -18.59 -10.05 -5.80
CA GLY A 89 -17.70 -9.50 -4.77
C GLY A 89 -16.35 -10.22 -4.70
N ARG A 90 -16.33 -11.55 -4.87
CA ARG A 90 -15.09 -12.34 -4.89
C ARG A 90 -14.22 -12.01 -6.11
N VAL A 91 -14.82 -11.90 -7.30
CA VAL A 91 -14.09 -11.52 -8.52
C VAL A 91 -13.50 -10.12 -8.40
N LEU A 92 -14.28 -9.16 -7.87
CA LEU A 92 -13.80 -7.80 -7.64
C LEU A 92 -12.65 -7.76 -6.63
N LEU A 93 -12.78 -8.49 -5.51
CA LEU A 93 -11.74 -8.58 -4.49
C LEU A 93 -10.44 -9.12 -5.08
N HIS A 94 -10.52 -10.22 -5.85
CA HIS A 94 -9.33 -10.80 -6.49
C HIS A 94 -8.70 -9.85 -7.52
N LYS A 95 -9.51 -9.11 -8.28
CA LYS A 95 -9.01 -8.08 -9.21
C LYS A 95 -8.28 -6.96 -8.47
N LEU A 96 -8.83 -6.49 -7.34
CA LEU A 96 -8.20 -5.46 -6.50
C LEU A 96 -6.89 -5.96 -5.87
N GLU A 97 -6.87 -7.18 -5.33
CA GLU A 97 -5.65 -7.82 -4.79
C GLU A 97 -4.56 -7.86 -5.88
N ARG A 98 -4.91 -8.31 -7.09
CA ARG A 98 -3.96 -8.37 -8.22
C ARG A 98 -3.46 -6.99 -8.63
N MET A 99 -4.34 -5.99 -8.71
CA MET A 99 -3.95 -4.62 -9.06
C MET A 99 -2.97 -4.03 -8.03
N ILE A 100 -3.23 -4.23 -6.73
CA ILE A 100 -2.34 -3.78 -5.66
C ILE A 100 -0.97 -4.45 -5.77
N LEU A 101 -0.94 -5.76 -6.02
CA LEU A 101 0.32 -6.49 -6.21
C LEU A 101 1.10 -5.98 -7.42
N ILE A 102 0.44 -5.69 -8.55
CA ILE A 102 1.09 -5.11 -9.73
C ILE A 102 1.71 -3.75 -9.39
N VAL A 103 0.95 -2.85 -8.75
CA VAL A 103 1.45 -1.52 -8.37
C VAL A 103 2.63 -1.64 -7.40
N LEU A 104 2.52 -2.52 -6.39
CA LEU A 104 3.60 -2.77 -5.45
C LEU A 104 4.86 -3.25 -6.18
N VAL A 105 4.74 -4.25 -7.05
CA VAL A 105 5.88 -4.76 -7.83
C VAL A 105 6.51 -3.68 -8.70
N LEU A 106 5.72 -2.79 -9.32
CA LEU A 106 6.25 -1.68 -10.11
C LEU A 106 7.02 -0.67 -9.24
N ILE A 107 6.46 -0.28 -8.10
CA ILE A 107 7.11 0.65 -7.15
C ILE A 107 8.40 0.03 -6.58
N GLU A 108 8.32 -1.23 -6.15
CA GLU A 108 9.48 -1.95 -5.62
C GLU A 108 10.54 -2.15 -6.68
N GLY A 109 10.15 -2.52 -7.90
CA GLY A 109 11.05 -2.68 -9.03
C GLY A 109 11.77 -1.39 -9.40
N TYR A 110 11.06 -0.26 -9.40
CA TYR A 110 11.66 1.06 -9.62
C TYR A 110 12.64 1.43 -8.50
N ASN A 111 12.28 1.20 -7.23
CA ASN A 111 13.17 1.48 -6.12
C ASN A 111 14.43 0.58 -6.11
N LEU A 112 14.31 -0.68 -6.53
CA LEU A 112 15.46 -1.58 -6.71
C LEU A 112 16.33 -1.14 -7.89
N PHE A 113 15.73 -0.66 -8.99
CA PHE A 113 16.46 -0.10 -10.12
C PHE A 113 17.29 1.12 -9.70
N ILE A 114 16.71 2.06 -8.95
CA ILE A 114 17.44 3.20 -8.36
C ILE A 114 18.55 2.69 -7.44
N TRP A 115 18.26 1.69 -6.61
CA TRP A 115 19.25 1.14 -5.68
C TRP A 115 20.48 0.54 -6.39
N TRP A 116 20.30 -0.02 -7.58
CA TRP A 116 21.38 -0.52 -8.45
C TRP A 116 22.12 0.56 -9.25
N GLY A 117 21.84 1.85 -9.01
CA GLY A 117 22.49 2.95 -9.71
C GLY A 117 21.82 3.33 -11.03
N GLY A 118 20.59 2.88 -11.26
CA GLY A 118 19.75 3.40 -12.32
C GLY A 118 19.38 4.87 -12.03
N ALA A 119 19.82 5.77 -12.90
CA ALA A 119 19.51 7.20 -12.87
C ALA A 119 18.23 7.49 -13.66
#